data_AF-A0A3B4AC81-F1
#
_entry.id   AF-A0A3B4AC81-F1
#
_cell.length_a   1.000
_cell.length_b   1.000
_cell.length_c   1.000
_cell.angle_alpha   90.00
_cell.angle_beta   90.00
_cell.angle_gamma   90.00
#
_symmetry.space_group_name_H-M   'P 1'
#
loop_
_entity.id
_entity.type
_entity.pdbx_description
1 polymer ?
#
loop_
_entity_poly.entity_id
_entity_poly.type
_entity_poly.pdbx_seq_one_letter_code
_entity_poly.pdbx_strand_id
1 'polypeptide(L)'
;VLKLVSFFHSPTPCALKIADKIAEQFDGAVLLMLDGSKMSADYRVPPIVMYERKDSRWTLKDKHTIMMRQWEETRAVASQLLDTGDHMTLVDFDSHLDDITRDWTNQKLNHKISELSCPANGTI
;
A
#
# COMPACT_ATOMS: atom_id res chain seq x y z
N VAL A 1 8.38 5.80 2.68
CA VAL A 1 8.13 5.16 1.36
C VAL A 1 6.88 5.80 0.78
N LEU A 2 6.99 6.69 -0.22
CA LEU A 2 5.80 7.15 -0.96
C LEU A 2 5.31 5.99 -1.83
N LYS A 3 4.06 5.57 -1.65
CA LYS A 3 3.40 4.55 -2.49
C LYS A 3 2.39 5.26 -3.39
N LEU A 4 2.65 5.29 -4.68
CA LEU A 4 1.61 5.62 -5.66
C LEU A 4 0.79 4.35 -5.90
N VAL A 5 -0.53 4.44 -5.90
CA VAL A 5 -1.45 3.32 -6.17
C VAL A 5 -2.23 3.67 -7.44
N SER A 6 -2.20 2.78 -8.43
CA SER A 6 -2.98 2.91 -9.67
C SER A 6 -3.58 1.55 -10.04
N PHE A 7 -4.84 1.56 -10.51
CA PHE A 7 -5.69 0.38 -10.73
C PHE A 7 -5.67 -0.17 -12.17
N PHE A 8 -4.73 0.29 -13.00
CA PHE A 8 -4.60 -0.13 -14.40
C PHE A 8 -3.62 -1.31 -14.55
N HIS A 9 -3.81 -2.14 -15.59
CA HIS A 9 -2.89 -3.25 -15.92
C HIS A 9 -1.46 -2.79 -16.24
N SER A 10 -1.25 -1.51 -16.51
CA SER A 10 0.05 -0.88 -16.70
C SER A 10 0.07 0.54 -16.09
N PRO A 11 1.25 1.06 -15.71
CA PRO A 11 1.40 2.43 -15.23
C PRO A 11 0.87 3.47 -16.23
N THR A 12 0.11 4.44 -15.73
CA THR A 12 -0.27 5.61 -16.53
C THR A 12 0.93 6.53 -16.74
N PRO A 13 0.91 7.42 -17.75
CA PRO A 13 1.96 8.43 -17.91
C PRO A 13 2.10 9.35 -16.70
N CYS A 14 1.01 9.63 -15.99
CA CYS A 14 1.03 10.40 -14.74
C CYS A 14 1.81 9.65 -13.65
N ALA A 15 1.51 8.36 -13.48
CA ALA A 15 2.20 7.52 -12.50
C ALA A 15 3.71 7.44 -12.75
N LEU A 16 4.12 7.30 -14.01
CA LEU A 16 5.52 7.28 -14.40
C LEU A 16 6.22 8.62 -14.11
N LYS A 17 5.60 9.75 -14.44
CA LYS A 17 6.15 11.08 -14.16
C LYS A 17 6.39 11.31 -12.66
N ILE A 18 5.43 10.92 -11.82
CA ILE A 18 5.58 11.03 -10.36
C ILE A 18 6.69 10.10 -9.87
N ALA A 19 6.71 8.86 -10.33
CA ALA A 19 7.74 7.88 -9.96
C ALA A 19 9.13 8.36 -10.38
N ASP A 20 9.29 8.95 -11.57
CA ASP A 20 10.54 9.56 -12.03
C ASP A 20 10.99 10.68 -11.12
N LYS A 21 10.07 11.57 -10.72
CA LYS A 21 10.39 12.67 -9.83
C LYS A 21 10.84 12.21 -8.44
N ILE A 22 10.25 11.13 -7.93
CA ILE A 22 10.68 10.50 -6.66
C ILE A 22 12.06 9.87 -6.82
N ALA A 23 12.29 9.15 -7.93
CA ALA A 23 13.56 8.47 -8.20
C ALA A 23 14.74 9.42 -8.41
N GLU A 24 14.51 10.67 -8.84
CA GLU A 24 15.54 11.72 -8.85
C GLU A 24 16.12 12.03 -7.45
N GLN A 25 15.39 11.72 -6.38
CA GLN A 25 15.77 12.01 -5.00
C GLN A 25 16.00 10.73 -4.17
N PHE A 26 15.59 9.58 -4.69
CA PHE A 26 15.65 8.31 -3.98
C PHE A 26 15.86 7.14 -4.94
N ASP A 27 17.11 6.67 -5.04
CA ASP A 27 17.51 5.59 -5.97
C ASP A 27 16.75 4.28 -5.73
N GLY A 28 16.28 4.04 -4.51
CA GLY A 28 15.51 2.84 -4.13
C GLY A 28 14.02 2.91 -4.47
N ALA A 29 13.58 3.88 -5.28
CA ALA A 29 12.16 4.06 -5.60
C ALA A 29 11.59 2.85 -6.35
N VAL A 30 10.39 2.46 -5.95
CA VAL A 30 9.59 1.43 -6.63
C VAL A 30 8.23 2.00 -6.98
N LEU A 31 7.66 1.57 -8.11
CA LEU A 31 6.30 1.87 -8.49
C LEU A 31 5.43 0.65 -8.22
N LEU A 32 4.41 0.80 -7.37
CA LEU A 32 3.46 -0.25 -7.06
C LEU A 32 2.14 0.04 -7.77
N MET A 33 1.56 -0.98 -8.36
CA MET A 33 0.22 -0.94 -8.92
C MET A 33 -0.61 -1.97 -8.16
N LEU A 34 -1.86 -1.62 -7.83
CA LEU A 34 -2.78 -2.55 -7.18
C LEU A 34 -3.71 -3.16 -8.22
N ASP A 35 -3.80 -4.48 -8.20
CA ASP A 35 -4.76 -5.21 -9.03
C ASP A 35 -6.10 -5.30 -8.30
N GLY A 36 -7.00 -4.38 -8.63
CA GLY A 36 -8.33 -4.30 -8.01
C GLY A 36 -9.15 -5.58 -8.13
N SER A 37 -8.94 -6.38 -9.19
CA SER A 37 -9.63 -7.67 -9.37
C SER A 37 -9.23 -8.71 -8.32
N LYS A 38 -8.12 -8.48 -7.62
CA LYS A 38 -7.54 -9.35 -6.60
C LYS A 38 -7.68 -8.82 -5.18
N MET A 39 -8.42 -7.73 -4.96
CA MET A 39 -8.61 -7.13 -3.63
C MET A 39 -9.70 -7.80 -2.78
N SER A 40 -10.32 -8.89 -3.26
CA SER A 40 -11.25 -9.69 -2.44
C SER A 40 -10.51 -10.40 -1.30
N ALA A 41 -11.17 -10.54 -0.15
CA ALA A 41 -10.66 -11.28 1.00
C ALA A 41 -10.31 -12.75 0.65
N ASP A 42 -10.90 -13.33 -0.39
CA ASP A 42 -10.64 -14.71 -0.83
C ASP A 42 -9.30 -14.90 -1.55
N TYR A 43 -8.69 -13.82 -2.04
CA TYR A 43 -7.41 -13.91 -2.75
C TYR A 43 -6.25 -14.18 -1.79
N ARG A 44 -5.55 -15.30 -2.02
CA ARG A 44 -4.41 -15.73 -1.20
C ARG A 44 -3.06 -15.14 -1.62
N VAL A 45 -3.02 -14.36 -2.68
CA VAL A 45 -1.79 -13.71 -3.17
C VAL A 45 -1.92 -12.19 -3.05
N PRO A 46 -0.82 -11.48 -2.72
CA PRO A 46 -0.82 -10.02 -2.71
C PRO A 46 -1.32 -9.43 -4.03
N PRO A 47 -2.27 -8.47 -4.02
CA PRO A 47 -2.79 -7.84 -5.23
C PRO A 47 -1.85 -6.75 -5.74
N ILE A 48 -0.54 -7.03 -5.81
CA ILE A 48 0.51 -6.05 -6.10
C ILE A 48 1.23 -6.43 -7.40
N VAL A 49 1.42 -5.43 -8.26
CA VAL A 49 2.33 -5.47 -9.39
C VAL A 49 3.42 -4.42 -9.13
N MET A 50 4.69 -4.81 -9.18
CA MET A 50 5.81 -3.91 -8.87
C MET A 50 6.64 -3.63 -10.10
N TYR A 51 7.01 -2.37 -10.30
CA TYR A 51 7.99 -1.93 -11.26
C TYR A 51 9.23 -1.42 -10.52
N GLU A 52 10.40 -1.82 -10.99
CA GLU A 52 11.68 -1.32 -10.52
C GLU A 52 12.38 -0.50 -11.61
N ARG A 53 13.16 0.50 -11.20
CA ARG A 53 13.89 1.35 -12.12
C ARG A 53 15.25 0.73 -12.42
N LYS A 54 15.51 0.44 -13.70
CA LYS A 54 16.80 -0.03 -14.24
C LYS A 54 17.18 0.84 -15.42
N ASP A 55 18.40 1.38 -15.43
CA ASP A 55 18.91 2.22 -16.52
C ASP A 55 17.95 3.34 -16.94
N SER A 56 17.36 4.03 -15.94
CA SER A 56 16.35 5.08 -16.12
C SER A 56 15.03 4.64 -16.80
N ARG A 57 14.70 3.34 -16.76
CA ARG A 57 13.43 2.79 -17.24
C ARG A 57 12.72 2.00 -16.15
N TRP A 58 11.41 2.17 -16.07
CA TRP A 58 10.55 1.36 -15.20
C TRP A 58 10.27 0.01 -15.85
N THR A 59 10.72 -1.07 -15.20
CA THR A 59 10.60 -2.45 -15.69
C THR A 59 9.78 -3.28 -14.73
N LEU A 60 8.91 -4.14 -15.26
CA LEU A 60 8.10 -5.05 -14.44
C LEU A 60 9.03 -6.01 -13.67
N LYS A 61 8.87 -6.04 -12.36
CA LYS A 61 9.61 -6.96 -11.50
C LYS A 61 8.97 -8.34 -11.53
N ASP A 62 9.80 -9.38 -11.55
CA ASP A 62 9.31 -10.76 -11.44
C ASP A 62 8.63 -10.96 -10.08
N LYS A 63 7.36 -11.37 -10.11
CA LYS A 63 6.53 -11.61 -8.93
C LYS A 63 7.15 -12.60 -7.94
N HIS A 64 7.95 -13.57 -8.41
CA HIS A 64 8.59 -14.56 -7.54
C HIS A 64 9.74 -13.96 -6.72
N THR A 65 10.23 -12.78 -7.11
CA THR A 65 11.28 -12.04 -6.38
C THR A 65 10.72 -11.04 -5.37
N ILE A 66 9.40 -10.84 -5.35
CA ILE A 66 8.73 -9.92 -4.43
C ILE A 66 8.41 -10.68 -3.15
N MET A 67 9.13 -10.34 -2.08
CA MET A 67 8.87 -10.88 -0.74
C MET A 67 7.95 -9.95 0.05
N MET A 68 6.74 -10.41 0.35
CA MET A 68 5.83 -9.77 1.31
C MET A 68 5.95 -10.49 2.65
N ARG A 69 6.71 -9.91 3.58
CA ARG A 69 6.80 -10.45 4.95
C ARG A 69 5.43 -10.38 5.60
N GLN A 70 5.07 -11.41 6.37
CA GLN A 70 3.83 -11.45 7.15
C GLN A 70 2.57 -11.21 6.29
N TRP A 71 2.53 -11.74 5.07
CA TRP A 71 1.40 -11.54 4.15
C TRP A 71 0.06 -11.99 4.75
N GLU A 72 -0.01 -13.20 5.32
CA GLU A 72 -1.26 -13.72 5.90
C GLU A 72 -1.75 -12.86 7.07
N GLU A 73 -0.83 -12.38 7.91
CA GLU A 73 -1.14 -11.45 9.02
C GLU A 73 -1.64 -10.11 8.47
N THR A 74 -0.93 -9.53 7.49
CA THR A 74 -1.34 -8.28 6.82
C THR A 74 -2.73 -8.40 6.21
N ARG A 75 -3.03 -9.52 5.56
CA ARG A 75 -4.33 -9.81 4.96
C ARG A 75 -5.42 -9.96 6.02
N ALA A 76 -5.15 -10.66 7.13
CA ALA A 76 -6.09 -10.82 8.23
C ALA A 76 -6.46 -9.48 8.87
N VAL A 77 -5.46 -8.65 9.17
CA VAL A 77 -5.67 -7.30 9.73
C VAL A 77 -6.44 -6.42 8.73
N ALA A 78 -6.05 -6.42 7.45
CA ALA A 78 -6.76 -5.65 6.43
C ALA A 78 -8.23 -6.07 6.29
N SER A 79 -8.52 -7.38 6.30
CA SER A 79 -9.90 -7.89 6.28
C SER A 79 -10.70 -7.39 7.47
N GLN A 80 -10.13 -7.47 8.67
CA GLN A 80 -10.80 -7.00 9.89
C GLN A 80 -11.13 -5.50 9.85
N LEU A 81 -10.22 -4.67 9.34
CA LEU A 81 -10.45 -3.22 9.17
C LEU A 81 -11.51 -2.91 8.11
N LEU A 82 -11.65 -3.76 7.09
CA LEU A 82 -12.73 -3.67 6.11
C LEU A 82 -14.07 -4.05 6.75
N ASP A 83 -14.13 -5.20 7.43
CA ASP A 83 -15.34 -5.75 8.04
C ASP A 83 -15.91 -4.84 9.15
N THR A 84 -15.04 -4.18 9.90
CA THR A 84 -15.44 -3.25 10.98
C THR A 84 -15.67 -1.81 10.51
N GLY A 85 -15.46 -1.53 9.22
CA GLY A 85 -15.69 -0.21 8.64
C GLY A 85 -14.60 0.84 8.94
N ASP A 86 -13.48 0.47 9.56
CA ASP A 86 -12.40 1.41 9.90
C ASP A 86 -11.82 2.12 8.67
N HIS A 87 -11.83 1.47 7.50
CA HIS A 87 -11.38 2.07 6.24
C HIS A 87 -12.10 3.38 5.90
N MET A 88 -13.33 3.58 6.38
CA MET A 88 -14.10 4.83 6.19
C MET A 88 -13.55 5.99 7.01
N THR A 89 -12.67 5.73 7.99
CA THR A 89 -12.02 6.75 8.82
C THR A 89 -10.68 7.20 8.26
N LEU A 90 -10.20 6.58 7.16
CA LEU A 90 -8.97 6.95 6.51
C LEU A 90 -9.06 8.38 5.97
N VAL A 91 -8.07 9.21 6.33
CA VAL A 91 -7.92 10.57 5.83
C VAL A 91 -6.79 10.58 4.82
N ASP A 92 -7.08 10.97 3.58
CA ASP A 92 -6.09 11.23 2.55
C ASP A 92 -5.68 12.71 2.51
N PHE A 93 -4.77 13.05 1.60
CA PHE A 93 -4.27 14.42 1.50
C PHE A 93 -5.34 15.38 0.96
N ASP A 94 -6.22 14.93 0.06
CA ASP A 94 -7.32 15.75 -0.46
C ASP A 94 -8.31 16.13 0.67
N SER A 95 -8.70 15.15 1.50
CA SER A 95 -9.54 15.41 2.68
C SER A 95 -8.90 16.38 3.67
N HIS A 96 -7.57 16.34 3.82
CA HIS A 96 -6.83 17.28 4.66
C HIS A 96 -6.76 18.68 4.06
N LEU A 97 -6.73 18.82 2.74
CA LEU A 97 -6.78 20.13 2.09
C LEU A 97 -8.16 20.78 2.22
N ASP A 98 -9.23 19.99 2.24
CA ASP A 98 -10.59 20.47 2.51
C ASP A 98 -10.75 20.93 3.97
N ASP A 99 -10.14 20.21 4.93
CA ASP A 99 -10.11 20.55 6.34
C ASP A 99 -8.75 20.20 6.96
N ILE A 100 -7.94 21.25 7.18
CA ILE A 100 -6.56 21.13 7.68
C ILE A 100 -6.45 20.52 9.08
N THR A 101 -7.56 20.37 9.81
CA THR A 101 -7.58 19.69 11.10
C THR A 101 -7.60 18.17 10.98
N ARG A 102 -7.91 17.64 9.80
CA ARG A 102 -7.97 16.19 9.55
C ARG A 102 -6.56 15.61 9.40
N ASP A 103 -6.21 14.65 10.24
CA ASP A 103 -4.86 14.06 10.26
C ASP A 103 -4.63 13.05 9.12
N TRP A 104 -3.98 13.48 8.03
CA TRP A 104 -3.58 12.60 6.92
C TRP A 104 -2.50 11.58 7.30
N THR A 105 -1.84 11.72 8.46
CA THR A 105 -0.89 10.71 8.95
C THR A 105 -1.59 9.52 9.62
N ASN A 106 -2.90 9.64 9.88
CA ASN A 106 -3.78 8.57 10.35
C ASN A 106 -3.29 7.90 11.65
N GLN A 107 -2.81 8.66 12.64
CA GLN A 107 -2.20 8.10 13.85
C GLN A 107 -3.10 7.12 14.61
N LYS A 108 -4.40 7.44 14.70
CA LYS A 108 -5.40 6.57 15.34
C LYS A 108 -5.54 5.22 14.65
N LEU A 109 -5.57 5.20 13.32
CA LEU A 109 -5.65 3.96 12.54
C LEU A 109 -4.35 3.16 12.64
N ASN A 110 -3.20 3.84 12.64
CA ASN A 110 -1.89 3.19 12.82
C ASN A 110 -1.75 2.52 14.20
N HIS A 111 -2.28 3.15 15.27
CA HIS A 111 -2.33 2.54 16.60
C HIS A 111 -3.16 1.26 16.58
N LYS A 112 -4.36 1.32 15.99
CA LYS A 112 -5.24 0.15 15.86
C LYS A 112 -4.60 -0.98 15.06
N ILE A 113 -3.95 -0.67 13.93
CA ILE A 113 -3.18 -1.66 13.15
C ILE A 113 -2.11 -2.32 14.02
N SER A 114 -1.38 -1.54 14.82
CA SER A 114 -0.33 -2.05 15.70
C SER A 114 -0.89 -3.01 16.75
N GLU A 115 -2.04 -2.70 17.35
CA GLU A 115 -2.72 -3.59 18.31
C GLU A 115 -3.18 -4.91 17.66
N LEU A 116 -3.64 -4.87 16.41
CA LEU A 116 -4.11 -6.06 15.68
C LEU A 116 -2.96 -6.92 15.13
N SER A 117 -1.81 -6.30 14.81
CA SER A 117 -0.59 -6.99 14.35
C SER A 117 0.23 -7.56 15.51
N CYS A 118 0.04 -7.08 16.74
CA CYS A 118 0.64 -7.73 17.90
C CYS A 118 -0.11 -9.03 18.20
N PRO A 119 0.57 -10.19 18.32
CA PRO A 119 -0.08 -11.38 18.84
C PRO A 119 -0.62 -11.04 20.24
N ALA A 120 -1.90 -11.34 20.47
CA ALA A 120 -2.45 -11.29 21.82
C ALA A 120 -1.51 -12.11 22.71
N ASN A 121 -0.83 -11.46 23.65
CA ASN A 121 -0.06 -12.14 24.69
C ASN A 121 -1.05 -12.99 25.50
N GLY A 122 -1.22 -14.24 25.05
CA GLY A 122 -2.02 -15.27 25.68
C GLY A 122 -1.11 -16.39 26.14
N THR A 123 -0.54 -16.20 27.34
CA THR A 123 -0.24 -17.20 28.37
C THR A 123 0.59 -18.44 27.99
N ILE A 124 1.81 -18.52 28.56
CA ILE A 124 2.49 -19.80 28.88
C ILE A 124 1.70 -20.49 30.00
#